data_AF-A0A316TZ67-F1
#
_entry.id   AF-A0A316TZ67-F1
#
_cell.length_a   1.000
_cell.length_b   1.000
_cell.length_c   1.000
_cell.angle_alpha   90.00
_cell.angle_beta   90.00
_cell.angle_gamma   90.00
#
_symmetry.space_group_name_H-M   'P 1'
#
loop_
_entity.id
_entity.type
_entity.pdbx_description
1 polymer ?
#
loop_
_entity_poly.entity_id
_entity_poly.type
_entity_poly.pdbx_seq_one_letter_code
_entity_poly.pdbx_strand_id
1 'polypeptide(L)'
;MALPPSLKPLAIGDTFAPHTLELYVDYLCPFSAKQLIGAHHHLLPLIFGEEAPYKGQVRIVVRPYPQPWHGTSTLLNEAALASAKIARKEQELIADPKTNSFWIFSQTLMAKQEAYFDEKSRTRNPDQIRAELANMAIEVLGEAPKKSRSTPLVNLPPGQPLGGTVRNLLKVGEGNAGSAVIPDLKYCVKFGRQNSIHVTPTAVWNGLVEGSVSSSFQAKDWKEFLEKNVGPPASAVAAPTTSNGQ
;
A
#
# COMPACT_ATOMS: atom_id res chain seq x y z
N MET A 1 12.73 4.36 5.35
CA MET A 1 12.46 5.81 5.06
C MET A 1 11.32 6.33 5.93
N ALA A 2 11.42 7.55 6.45
CA ALA A 2 10.40 8.12 7.33
C ALA A 2 9.13 8.54 6.56
N LEU A 3 7.97 8.41 7.22
CA LEU A 3 6.67 8.87 6.73
C LEU A 3 6.12 9.94 7.69
N PRO A 4 5.52 11.03 7.18
CA PRO A 4 4.81 11.96 8.05
C PRO A 4 3.64 11.24 8.74
N PRO A 5 3.16 11.74 9.89
CA PRO A 5 2.11 11.07 10.67
C PRO A 5 0.86 10.67 9.85
N SER A 6 0.39 11.52 8.94
CA SER A 6 -0.78 11.25 8.10
C SER A 6 -0.58 10.10 7.10
N LEU A 7 0.67 9.78 6.76
CA LEU A 7 1.03 8.78 5.76
C LEU A 7 1.64 7.52 6.36
N LYS A 8 1.71 7.38 7.68
CA LYS A 8 2.13 6.12 8.33
C LYS A 8 1.39 4.88 7.78
N PRO A 9 0.08 4.94 7.45
CA PRO A 9 -0.65 3.80 6.89
C PRO A 9 -0.17 3.32 5.53
N LEU A 10 0.65 4.11 4.82
CA LEU A 10 1.26 3.68 3.56
C LEU A 10 2.31 2.58 3.75
N ALA A 11 2.63 2.21 4.99
CA ALA A 11 3.60 1.18 5.29
C ALA A 11 3.02 0.04 6.14
N ILE A 12 3.53 -1.16 5.86
CA ILE A 12 3.34 -2.38 6.64
C ILE A 12 4.70 -2.95 7.01
N GLY A 13 4.77 -3.74 8.08
CA GLY A 13 6.01 -4.35 8.58
C GLY A 13 6.50 -3.69 9.85
N ASP A 14 7.48 -4.34 10.47
CA ASP A 14 8.08 -3.86 11.70
C ASP A 14 8.60 -2.42 11.50
N THR A 15 8.29 -1.55 12.46
CA THR A 15 8.72 -0.15 12.43
C THR A 15 10.24 -0.04 12.62
N PHE A 16 10.85 -1.07 13.22
CA PHE A 16 12.29 -1.20 13.43
C PHE A 16 12.98 -2.09 12.40
N ALA A 17 12.28 -2.52 11.34
CA ALA A 17 12.90 -3.32 10.29
C ALA A 17 14.14 -2.60 9.71
N PRO A 18 15.30 -3.27 9.60
CA PRO A 18 16.54 -2.67 9.11
C PRO A 18 16.45 -2.28 7.63
N HIS A 19 15.55 -2.91 6.87
CA HIS A 19 15.40 -2.66 5.44
C HIS A 19 14.02 -2.11 5.08
N THR A 20 13.99 -1.20 4.11
CA THR A 20 12.76 -0.65 3.55
C THR A 20 12.70 -0.94 2.05
N LEU A 21 11.62 -1.59 1.61
CA LEU A 21 11.21 -1.69 0.22
C LEU A 21 10.11 -0.67 -0.03
N GLU A 22 10.36 0.32 -0.90
CA GLU A 22 9.31 1.23 -1.36
C GLU A 22 8.85 0.83 -2.76
N LEU A 23 7.53 0.77 -2.95
CA LEU A 23 6.89 0.42 -4.22
C LEU A 23 6.12 1.64 -4.72
N TYR A 24 6.64 2.30 -5.74
CA TYR A 24 5.94 3.37 -6.44
C TYR A 24 4.95 2.76 -7.42
N VAL A 25 3.67 3.03 -7.22
CA VAL A 25 2.58 2.39 -7.96
C VAL A 25 1.61 3.42 -8.48
N ASP A 26 1.13 3.18 -9.70
CA ASP A 26 -0.05 3.83 -10.23
C ASP A 26 -1.19 2.81 -10.22
N TYR A 27 -2.32 3.15 -9.57
CA TYR A 27 -3.48 2.27 -9.47
C TYR A 27 -4.23 2.04 -10.78
N LEU A 28 -3.86 2.72 -11.87
CA LEU A 28 -4.34 2.39 -13.22
C LEU A 28 -3.33 1.59 -14.05
N CYS A 29 -2.09 1.41 -13.58
CA CYS A 29 -1.05 0.70 -14.32
C CYS A 29 -1.17 -0.83 -14.12
N PRO A 30 -1.33 -1.62 -15.19
CA PRO A 30 -1.44 -3.08 -15.07
C PRO A 30 -0.18 -3.74 -14.49
N PHE A 31 1.00 -3.18 -14.75
CA PHE A 31 2.24 -3.67 -14.16
C PHE A 31 2.34 -3.34 -12.66
N SER A 32 1.79 -2.21 -12.22
CA SER A 32 1.72 -1.86 -10.80
C SER A 32 0.76 -2.78 -10.05
N ALA A 33 -0.39 -3.12 -10.64
CA ALA A 33 -1.27 -4.15 -10.08
C ALA A 33 -0.57 -5.49 -9.98
N LYS A 34 0.10 -5.94 -11.05
CA LYS A 34 0.87 -7.19 -11.04
C LYS A 34 1.91 -7.20 -9.91
N GLN A 35 2.65 -6.10 -9.73
CA GLN A 35 3.66 -5.99 -8.68
C GLN A 35 3.04 -6.00 -7.28
N LEU A 36 2.04 -5.18 -7.00
CA LEU A 36 1.51 -5.03 -5.65
C LEU A 36 0.74 -6.29 -5.21
N ILE A 37 -0.08 -6.86 -6.10
CA ILE A 37 -0.75 -8.14 -5.88
C ILE A 37 0.28 -9.27 -5.73
N GLY A 38 1.31 -9.30 -6.59
CA GLY A 38 2.41 -10.26 -6.49
C GLY A 38 3.17 -10.16 -5.17
N ALA A 39 3.47 -8.95 -4.69
CA ALA A 39 4.10 -8.74 -3.39
C ALA A 39 3.23 -9.29 -2.25
N HIS A 40 1.91 -9.11 -2.33
CA HIS A 40 0.98 -9.70 -1.36
C HIS A 40 1.08 -11.23 -1.31
N HIS A 41 1.09 -11.90 -2.46
CA HIS A 41 1.07 -13.36 -2.53
C HIS A 41 2.43 -14.02 -2.37
N HIS A 42 3.51 -13.35 -2.78
CA HIS A 42 4.83 -13.97 -2.93
C HIS A 42 5.88 -13.40 -1.98
N LEU A 43 5.79 -12.11 -1.63
CA LEU A 43 6.72 -11.48 -0.70
C LEU A 43 6.21 -11.55 0.73
N LEU A 44 4.94 -11.20 1.01
CA LEU A 44 4.45 -11.18 2.40
C LEU A 44 4.67 -12.49 3.15
N PRO A 45 4.43 -13.70 2.58
CA PRO A 45 4.69 -14.94 3.30
C PRO A 45 6.16 -15.14 3.71
N LEU A 46 7.09 -14.43 3.09
CA LEU A 46 8.52 -14.50 3.40
C LEU A 46 8.93 -13.57 4.54
N ILE A 47 8.21 -12.46 4.75
CA ILE A 47 8.59 -11.38 5.69
C ILE A 47 7.53 -11.12 6.78
N PHE A 48 6.32 -11.68 6.68
CA PHE A 48 5.22 -11.57 7.65
C PHE A 48 4.68 -12.93 8.09
N GLY A 49 4.40 -13.05 9.39
CA GLY A 49 3.96 -14.29 10.03
C GLY A 49 4.99 -14.78 11.05
N GLU A 50 4.59 -15.71 11.91
CA GLU A 50 5.49 -16.26 12.92
C GLU A 50 6.62 -17.08 12.30
N GLU A 51 6.30 -17.85 11.27
CA GLU A 51 7.22 -18.73 10.55
C GLU A 51 7.89 -18.07 9.33
N ALA A 52 7.76 -16.75 9.18
CA ALA A 52 8.32 -16.05 8.03
C ALA A 52 9.86 -16.01 8.13
N PRO A 53 10.61 -16.51 7.12
CA PRO A 53 12.07 -16.62 7.17
C PRO A 53 12.80 -15.29 7.38
N TYR A 54 12.16 -14.18 7.00
CA TYR A 54 12.68 -12.82 7.11
C TYR A 54 11.77 -11.94 7.99
N LYS A 55 11.07 -12.53 8.97
CA LYS A 55 10.21 -11.80 9.92
C LYS A 55 10.97 -10.63 10.54
N GLY A 56 10.36 -9.43 10.47
CA GLY A 56 10.93 -8.21 11.06
C GLY A 56 12.11 -7.61 10.29
N GLN A 57 12.60 -8.24 9.22
CA GLN A 57 13.76 -7.74 8.47
C GLN A 57 13.40 -6.65 7.46
N VAL A 58 12.18 -6.68 6.93
CA VAL A 58 11.75 -5.81 5.82
C VAL A 58 10.43 -5.12 6.14
N ARG A 59 10.41 -3.81 5.93
CA ARG A 59 9.22 -2.98 5.91
C ARG A 59 8.88 -2.60 4.47
N ILE A 60 7.61 -2.70 4.10
CA ILE A 60 7.11 -2.26 2.79
C ILE A 60 6.46 -0.89 2.93
N VAL A 61 6.75 0.02 2.01
CA VAL A 61 6.08 1.32 1.85
C VAL A 61 5.50 1.40 0.44
N VAL A 62 4.20 1.60 0.31
CA VAL A 62 3.59 1.85 -1.00
C VAL A 62 3.53 3.35 -1.24
N ARG A 63 3.92 3.80 -2.43
CA ARG A 63 3.94 5.20 -2.83
C ARG A 63 2.96 5.42 -3.99
N PRO A 64 1.75 5.92 -3.73
CA PRO A 64 0.83 6.36 -4.77
C PRO A 64 1.50 7.39 -5.70
N TYR A 65 1.61 7.07 -6.99
CA TYR A 65 2.31 7.88 -7.98
C TYR A 65 1.56 7.86 -9.32
N PRO A 66 0.52 8.71 -9.48
CA PRO A 66 -0.32 8.72 -10.67
C PRO A 66 0.47 9.15 -11.92
N GLN A 67 0.31 8.41 -13.02
CA GLN A 67 0.89 8.76 -14.31
C GLN A 67 -0.04 9.69 -15.09
N PRO A 68 0.49 10.77 -15.70
CA PRO A 68 -0.34 11.80 -16.34
C PRO A 68 -1.06 11.31 -17.61
N TRP A 69 -0.63 10.20 -18.20
CA TRP A 69 -1.27 9.58 -19.37
C TRP A 69 -2.36 8.56 -19.02
N HIS A 70 -2.64 8.34 -17.73
CA HIS A 70 -3.72 7.47 -17.26
C HIS A 70 -4.89 8.33 -16.77
N GLY A 71 -5.98 8.40 -17.55
CA GLY A 71 -7.01 9.43 -17.42
C GLY A 71 -7.72 9.48 -16.06
N THR A 72 -7.89 8.32 -15.41
CA THR A 72 -8.56 8.20 -14.11
C THR A 72 -7.60 8.01 -12.94
N SER A 73 -6.29 7.94 -13.19
CA SER A 73 -5.29 7.56 -12.19
C SER A 73 -5.33 8.44 -10.94
N THR A 74 -5.43 9.76 -11.09
CA THR A 74 -5.52 10.68 -9.94
C THR A 74 -6.68 10.32 -9.02
N LEU A 75 -7.85 9.96 -9.57
CA LEU A 75 -9.04 9.61 -8.78
C LEU A 75 -8.84 8.33 -7.97
N LEU A 76 -8.19 7.32 -8.57
CA LEU A 76 -7.87 6.06 -7.89
C LEU A 76 -6.85 6.29 -6.76
N ASN A 77 -5.83 7.12 -7.00
CA ASN A 77 -4.85 7.49 -5.99
C ASN A 77 -5.48 8.33 -4.83
N GLU A 78 -6.43 9.21 -5.13
CA GLU A 78 -7.23 9.92 -4.12
C GLU A 78 -7.99 8.92 -3.23
N ALA A 79 -8.66 7.92 -3.82
CA ALA A 79 -9.38 6.89 -3.09
C ALA A 79 -8.46 6.04 -2.20
N ALA A 80 -7.29 5.65 -2.72
CA ALA A 80 -6.28 4.96 -1.93
C ALA A 80 -5.85 5.80 -0.72
N LEU A 81 -5.53 7.08 -0.91
CA LEU A 81 -5.15 7.97 0.20
C LEU A 81 -6.29 8.26 1.18
N ALA A 82 -7.55 8.29 0.72
CA ALA A 82 -8.71 8.40 1.61
C ALA A 82 -8.77 7.21 2.58
N SER A 83 -8.46 5.98 2.11
CA SER A 83 -8.38 4.79 2.97
C SER A 83 -7.25 4.84 4.00
N ALA A 84 -6.11 5.48 3.66
CA ALA A 84 -5.04 5.75 4.61
C ALA A 84 -5.46 6.77 5.67
N LYS A 85 -6.17 7.82 5.27
CA LYS A 85 -6.53 8.93 6.16
C LYS A 85 -7.54 8.55 7.24
N ILE A 86 -8.31 7.49 7.00
CA ILE A 86 -9.24 6.88 7.97
C ILE A 86 -8.67 5.63 8.65
N ALA A 87 -7.40 5.30 8.42
CA ALA A 87 -6.79 4.14 9.05
C ALA A 87 -6.80 4.24 10.58
N ARG A 88 -6.69 3.08 11.23
CA ARG A 88 -6.37 2.98 12.65
C ARG A 88 -5.09 3.76 12.96
N LYS A 89 -4.97 4.23 14.21
CA LYS A 89 -3.84 5.05 14.66
C LYS A 89 -2.78 4.22 15.40
N GLU A 90 -3.20 3.07 15.90
CA GLU A 90 -2.39 2.08 16.58
C GLU A 90 -1.36 1.51 15.62
N GLN A 91 -0.07 1.62 15.98
CA GLN A 91 1.03 1.32 15.05
C GLN A 91 1.09 -0.16 14.69
N GLU A 92 0.72 -1.04 15.62
CA GLU A 92 0.63 -2.48 15.44
C GLU A 92 -0.45 -2.87 14.43
N LEU A 93 -1.59 -2.15 14.42
CA LEU A 93 -2.66 -2.37 13.44
C LEU A 93 -2.30 -1.80 12.07
N ILE A 94 -1.60 -0.66 12.04
CA ILE A 94 -1.06 -0.11 10.80
C ILE A 94 0.01 -1.06 10.21
N ALA A 95 0.87 -1.63 11.05
CA ALA A 95 1.97 -2.46 10.58
C ALA A 95 1.51 -3.82 10.04
N ASP A 96 0.36 -4.34 10.47
CA ASP A 96 -0.15 -5.64 10.02
C ASP A 96 -0.94 -5.50 8.70
N PRO A 97 -0.53 -6.15 7.60
CA PRO A 97 -1.26 -6.13 6.33
C PRO A 97 -2.72 -6.63 6.42
N LYS A 98 -3.08 -7.41 7.46
CA LYS A 98 -4.45 -7.89 7.69
C LYS A 98 -5.37 -6.86 8.32
N THR A 99 -4.83 -5.80 8.93
CA THR A 99 -5.62 -4.75 9.59
C THR A 99 -5.33 -3.35 9.05
N ASN A 100 -4.29 -3.18 8.23
CA ASN A 100 -4.00 -1.95 7.53
C ASN A 100 -5.03 -1.68 6.42
N SER A 101 -5.91 -0.70 6.65
CA SER A 101 -6.96 -0.29 5.70
C SER A 101 -6.42 0.11 4.33
N PHE A 102 -5.28 0.79 4.28
CA PHE A 102 -4.67 1.24 3.03
C PHE A 102 -4.14 0.09 2.21
N TRP A 103 -3.46 -0.88 2.82
CA TRP A 103 -2.96 -2.07 2.14
C TRP A 103 -4.11 -2.92 1.59
N ILE A 104 -5.12 -3.20 2.41
CA ILE A 104 -6.31 -3.97 2.02
C ILE A 104 -7.06 -3.30 0.86
N PHE A 105 -7.28 -1.99 0.97
CA PHE A 105 -7.96 -1.25 -0.08
C PHE A 105 -7.12 -1.16 -1.35
N SER A 106 -5.81 -0.98 -1.24
CA SER A 106 -4.89 -0.98 -2.39
C SER A 106 -4.92 -2.29 -3.17
N GLN A 107 -4.92 -3.43 -2.47
CA GLN A 107 -5.06 -4.75 -3.08
C GLN A 107 -6.39 -4.87 -3.84
N THR A 108 -7.48 -4.42 -3.23
CA THR A 108 -8.81 -4.47 -3.86
C THR A 108 -8.90 -3.55 -5.06
N LEU A 109 -8.35 -2.34 -4.97
CA LEU A 109 -8.35 -1.36 -6.04
C LEU A 109 -7.57 -1.88 -7.25
N MET A 110 -6.40 -2.47 -7.03
CA MET A 110 -5.60 -3.12 -8.09
C MET A 110 -6.35 -4.30 -8.72
N ALA A 111 -7.04 -5.12 -7.92
CA ALA A 111 -7.82 -6.25 -8.41
C ALA A 111 -9.05 -5.82 -9.25
N LYS A 112 -9.61 -4.65 -8.97
CA LYS A 112 -10.77 -4.08 -9.68
C LYS A 112 -10.37 -3.01 -10.72
N GLN A 113 -9.08 -2.81 -11.00
CA GLN A 113 -8.58 -1.65 -11.78
C GLN A 113 -9.14 -1.56 -13.20
N GLU A 114 -9.42 -2.69 -13.85
CA GLU A 114 -9.84 -2.72 -15.26
C GLU A 114 -11.16 -1.99 -15.47
N ALA A 115 -12.01 -1.96 -14.43
CA ALA A 115 -13.24 -1.19 -14.42
C ALA A 115 -13.01 0.31 -14.56
N TYR A 116 -11.79 0.81 -14.39
CA TYR A 116 -11.43 2.23 -14.45
C TYR A 116 -10.51 2.61 -15.61
N PHE A 117 -10.08 1.63 -16.42
CA PHE A 117 -9.29 1.90 -17.62
C PHE A 117 -9.99 2.90 -18.55
N ASP A 118 -9.20 3.66 -19.30
CA ASP A 118 -9.69 4.81 -20.09
C ASP A 118 -10.88 4.45 -20.99
N GLU A 119 -10.84 3.28 -21.64
CA GLU A 119 -11.92 2.77 -22.49
C GLU A 119 -13.24 2.55 -21.72
N LYS A 120 -13.17 2.04 -20.49
CA LYS A 120 -14.32 1.81 -19.61
C LYS A 120 -14.79 3.09 -18.92
N SER A 121 -13.91 4.09 -18.79
CA SER A 121 -14.15 5.35 -18.10
C SER A 121 -14.61 6.51 -18.98
N ARG A 122 -14.47 6.42 -20.30
CA ARG A 122 -14.70 7.53 -21.24
C ARG A 122 -16.04 8.28 -21.14
N THR A 123 -17.10 7.64 -20.62
CA THR A 123 -18.43 8.26 -20.45
C THR A 123 -18.74 8.71 -19.03
N ARG A 124 -17.87 8.41 -18.05
CA ARG A 124 -18.09 8.76 -16.65
C ARG A 124 -17.36 10.05 -16.32
N ASN A 125 -18.03 10.95 -15.61
CA ASN A 125 -17.40 12.13 -15.07
C ASN A 125 -16.63 11.80 -13.77
N PRO A 126 -15.72 12.70 -13.31
CA PRO A 126 -14.93 12.45 -12.11
C PRO A 126 -15.74 12.20 -10.84
N ASP A 127 -16.91 12.81 -10.69
CA ASP A 127 -17.75 12.65 -9.49
C ASP A 127 -18.44 11.29 -9.45
N GLN A 128 -18.86 10.76 -10.61
CA GLN A 128 -19.38 9.40 -10.74
C GLN A 128 -18.30 8.39 -10.34
N ILE A 129 -17.07 8.55 -10.84
CA ILE A 129 -15.95 7.66 -10.50
C ILE A 129 -15.61 7.76 -9.00
N ARG A 130 -15.56 8.96 -8.42
CA ARG A 130 -15.35 9.14 -6.98
C ARG A 130 -16.46 8.50 -6.15
N ALA A 131 -17.71 8.58 -6.59
CA ALA A 131 -18.82 7.92 -5.92
C ALA A 131 -18.69 6.38 -5.95
N GLU A 132 -18.27 5.80 -7.08
CA GLU A 132 -17.97 4.37 -7.22
C GLU A 132 -16.80 3.94 -6.32
N LEU A 133 -15.71 4.71 -6.30
CA LEU A 133 -14.54 4.45 -5.46
C LEU A 133 -14.88 4.57 -3.96
N ALA A 134 -15.72 5.55 -3.59
CA ALA A 134 -16.23 5.66 -2.23
C ALA A 134 -17.09 4.44 -1.85
N ASN A 135 -17.95 3.95 -2.74
CA ASN A 135 -18.74 2.74 -2.52
C ASN A 135 -17.83 1.52 -2.31
N MET A 136 -16.78 1.37 -3.12
CA MET A 136 -15.80 0.30 -2.95
C MET A 136 -15.10 0.39 -1.59
N ALA A 137 -14.68 1.58 -1.17
CA ALA A 137 -14.05 1.74 0.14
C ALA A 137 -15.02 1.39 1.29
N ILE A 138 -16.30 1.73 1.15
CA ILE A 138 -17.34 1.34 2.12
C ILE A 138 -17.56 -0.18 2.13
N GLU A 139 -17.57 -0.83 0.97
CA GLU A 139 -17.72 -2.28 0.86
C GLU A 139 -16.52 -3.02 1.51
N VAL A 140 -15.31 -2.52 1.29
CA VAL A 140 -14.05 -3.15 1.70
C VAL A 140 -13.67 -2.85 3.15
N LEU A 141 -13.88 -1.61 3.59
CA LEU A 141 -13.45 -1.11 4.91
C LEU A 141 -14.62 -0.92 5.88
N GLY A 142 -15.84 -1.15 5.39
CA GLY A 142 -17.09 -1.07 6.13
C GLY A 142 -17.13 -1.95 7.35
N GLU A 143 -18.13 -1.67 8.17
CA GLU A 143 -18.28 -2.37 9.42
C GLU A 143 -18.47 -3.87 9.16
N ALA A 144 -17.76 -4.68 9.92
CA ALA A 144 -18.29 -5.97 10.32
C ALA A 144 -19.10 -5.79 11.63
N PRO A 145 -20.44 -5.66 11.57
CA PRO A 145 -21.28 -5.96 12.72
C PRO A 145 -22.56 -6.62 12.22
N LYS A 146 -22.52 -7.94 12.14
CA LYS A 146 -23.68 -8.83 12.38
C LYS A 146 -23.32 -10.31 12.41
N LYS A 147 -22.08 -10.71 12.09
CA LYS A 147 -21.66 -12.13 12.19
C LYS A 147 -20.27 -12.42 12.78
N SER A 148 -19.48 -11.43 13.16
CA SER A 148 -18.19 -11.69 13.83
C SER A 148 -17.81 -10.56 14.77
N ARG A 149 -17.23 -10.89 15.93
CA ARG A 149 -16.65 -9.97 16.91
C ARG A 149 -15.34 -9.33 16.38
N SER A 150 -15.32 -8.83 15.14
CA SER A 150 -14.11 -8.27 14.54
C SER A 150 -14.00 -6.77 14.79
N THR A 151 -12.85 -6.36 15.28
CA THR A 151 -12.44 -4.96 15.47
C THR A 151 -12.55 -4.17 14.14
N PRO A 152 -13.12 -2.94 14.14
CA PRO A 152 -13.17 -2.10 12.94
C PRO A 152 -11.79 -1.79 12.36
N LEU A 153 -11.65 -1.89 11.03
CA LEU A 153 -10.42 -1.63 10.27
C LEU A 153 -10.06 -0.13 10.14
N VAL A 154 -10.95 0.75 10.58
CA VAL A 154 -10.86 2.21 10.39
C VAL A 154 -11.06 2.93 11.72
N ASN A 155 -10.54 4.15 11.81
CA ASN A 155 -10.77 5.08 12.90
C ASN A 155 -11.52 6.31 12.38
N LEU A 156 -12.79 6.42 12.74
CA LEU A 156 -13.68 7.48 12.27
C LEU A 156 -13.82 8.58 13.31
N PRO A 157 -14.03 9.85 12.90
CA PRO A 157 -14.43 10.90 13.83
C PRO A 157 -15.73 10.52 14.56
N PRO A 158 -15.89 10.89 15.86
CA PRO A 158 -17.10 10.59 16.61
C PRO A 158 -18.36 11.04 15.88
N GLY A 159 -19.34 10.13 15.75
CA GLY A 159 -20.63 10.42 15.11
C GLY A 159 -20.62 10.51 13.58
N GLN A 160 -19.50 10.26 12.90
CA GLN A 160 -19.44 10.26 11.43
C GLN A 160 -19.48 8.84 10.87
N PRO A 161 -20.50 8.48 10.04
CA PRO A 161 -20.53 7.17 9.39
C PRO A 161 -19.44 7.06 8.33
N LEU A 162 -18.86 5.85 8.16
CA LEU A 162 -17.78 5.60 7.19
C LEU A 162 -18.09 6.18 5.82
N GLY A 163 -19.29 5.92 5.30
CA GLY A 163 -19.67 6.37 3.97
C GLY A 163 -19.72 7.88 3.83
N GLY A 164 -20.18 8.59 4.85
CA GLY A 164 -20.12 10.05 4.88
C GLY A 164 -18.68 10.55 4.92
N THR A 165 -17.84 9.94 5.75
CA THR A 165 -16.42 10.28 5.90
C THR A 165 -15.66 10.11 4.59
N VAL A 166 -15.74 8.95 3.93
CA VAL A 166 -15.03 8.68 2.68
C VAL A 166 -15.52 9.60 1.55
N ARG A 167 -16.84 9.77 1.40
CA ARG A 167 -17.38 10.67 0.38
C ARG A 167 -16.92 12.11 0.59
N ASN A 168 -16.88 12.59 1.84
CA ASN A 168 -16.39 13.93 2.15
C ASN A 168 -14.89 14.07 1.86
N LEU A 169 -14.08 13.03 2.09
CA LEU A 169 -12.65 13.05 1.76
C LEU A 169 -12.38 13.18 0.27
N LEU A 170 -13.22 12.54 -0.56
CA LEU A 170 -13.09 12.53 -2.02
C LEU A 170 -13.80 13.70 -2.71
N LYS A 171 -14.79 14.31 -2.06
CA LYS A 171 -15.52 15.45 -2.60
C LYS A 171 -14.56 16.60 -2.94
N VAL A 172 -14.70 17.15 -4.14
CA VAL A 172 -13.97 18.35 -4.57
C VAL A 172 -14.65 19.58 -3.98
N GLY A 173 -13.87 20.47 -3.38
CA GLY A 173 -14.34 21.76 -2.88
C GLY A 173 -14.59 22.78 -4.00
N GLU A 174 -15.00 23.99 -3.61
CA GLU A 174 -15.26 25.06 -4.58
C GLU A 174 -13.97 25.53 -5.29
N GLY A 175 -14.11 25.92 -6.56
CA GLY A 175 -13.00 26.40 -7.38
C GLY A 175 -11.88 25.36 -7.54
N ASN A 176 -10.65 25.72 -7.16
CA ASN A 176 -9.46 24.88 -7.29
C ASN A 176 -9.01 24.25 -5.95
N ALA A 177 -9.93 24.06 -5.00
CA ALA A 177 -9.61 23.50 -3.69
C ALA A 177 -9.17 22.02 -3.77
N GLY A 178 -9.63 21.28 -4.78
CA GLY A 178 -9.42 19.84 -4.88
C GLY A 178 -10.16 19.07 -3.78
N SER A 179 -9.81 17.79 -3.59
CA SER A 179 -10.33 16.95 -2.51
C SER A 179 -9.45 17.00 -1.26
N ALA A 180 -9.96 16.53 -0.11
CA ALA A 180 -9.27 16.64 1.18
C ALA A 180 -7.99 15.78 1.29
N VAL A 181 -7.74 14.92 0.31
CA VAL A 181 -6.57 14.02 0.21
C VAL A 181 -5.50 14.54 -0.75
N ILE A 182 -5.77 15.62 -1.49
CA ILE A 182 -4.80 16.22 -2.42
C ILE A 182 -3.47 16.62 -1.77
N PRO A 183 -3.42 17.18 -0.53
CA PRO A 183 -2.15 17.45 0.12
C PRO A 183 -1.25 16.21 0.29
N ASP A 184 -1.85 15.08 0.66
CA ASP A 184 -1.18 13.79 0.81
C ASP A 184 -0.69 13.24 -0.55
N LEU A 185 -1.51 13.40 -1.61
CA LEU A 185 -1.11 13.02 -2.97
C LEU A 185 0.05 13.87 -3.48
N LYS A 186 0.00 15.19 -3.25
CA LYS A 186 1.10 16.10 -3.58
C LYS A 186 2.38 15.72 -2.85
N TYR A 187 2.30 15.27 -1.60
CA TYR A 187 3.46 14.76 -0.88
C TYR A 187 4.06 13.52 -1.57
N CYS A 188 3.25 12.53 -1.91
CA CYS A 188 3.72 11.31 -2.58
C CYS A 188 4.36 11.61 -3.95
N VAL A 189 3.73 12.46 -4.75
CA VAL A 189 4.26 12.91 -6.05
C VAL A 189 5.54 13.71 -5.88
N LYS A 190 5.61 14.63 -4.90
CA LYS A 190 6.83 15.41 -4.61
C LYS A 190 7.99 14.48 -4.23
N PHE A 191 7.73 13.48 -3.39
CA PHE A 191 8.73 12.51 -2.97
C PHE A 191 9.23 11.65 -4.14
N GLY A 192 8.33 11.18 -5.02
CA GLY A 192 8.73 10.46 -6.23
C GLY A 192 9.53 11.33 -7.20
N ARG A 193 9.14 12.59 -7.41
CA ARG A 193 9.92 13.54 -8.24
C ARG A 193 11.31 13.78 -7.69
N GLN A 194 11.46 13.93 -6.38
CA GLN A 194 12.77 14.09 -5.75
C GLN A 194 13.68 12.87 -5.98
N ASN A 195 13.09 11.68 -6.06
CA ASN A 195 13.80 10.42 -6.34
C ASN A 195 13.83 10.07 -7.85
N SER A 196 13.49 11.00 -8.74
CA SER A 196 13.47 10.82 -10.20
C SER A 196 12.62 9.64 -10.68
N ILE A 197 11.53 9.33 -9.98
CA ILE A 197 10.59 8.29 -10.40
C ILE A 197 9.85 8.75 -11.64
N HIS A 198 10.05 8.05 -12.75
CA HIS A 198 9.41 8.34 -14.03
C HIS A 198 8.26 7.36 -14.33
N VAL A 199 8.56 6.06 -14.31
CA VAL A 199 7.60 5.00 -14.65
C VAL A 199 7.12 4.25 -13.41
N THR A 200 5.94 3.66 -13.52
CA THR A 200 5.37 2.77 -12.50
C THR A 200 5.11 1.39 -13.09
N PRO A 201 5.43 0.30 -12.37
CA PRO A 201 6.02 0.32 -11.03
C PRO A 201 7.51 0.69 -11.03
N THR A 202 7.96 1.29 -9.94
CA THR A 202 9.40 1.41 -9.61
C THR A 202 9.60 0.95 -8.16
N ALA A 203 10.59 0.07 -7.94
CA ALA A 203 10.99 -0.35 -6.60
C ALA A 203 12.21 0.46 -6.13
N VAL A 204 12.23 0.80 -4.84
CA VAL A 204 13.36 1.44 -4.18
C VAL A 204 13.72 0.59 -2.96
N TRP A 205 14.97 0.17 -2.86
CA TRP A 205 15.51 -0.59 -1.74
C TRP A 205 16.46 0.28 -0.93
N ASN A 206 16.16 0.48 0.35
CA ASN A 206 16.96 1.31 1.27
C ASN A 206 17.31 2.71 0.73
N GLY A 207 16.41 3.30 -0.06
CA GLY A 207 16.56 4.65 -0.61
C GLY A 207 17.20 4.72 -2.01
N LEU A 208 17.61 3.58 -2.59
CA LEU A 208 18.12 3.53 -3.97
C LEU A 208 17.15 2.79 -4.89
N VAL A 209 16.98 3.28 -6.12
CA VAL A 209 16.19 2.60 -7.14
C VAL A 209 16.78 1.21 -7.39
N GLU A 210 15.93 0.19 -7.27
CA GLU A 210 16.31 -1.21 -7.41
C GLU A 210 15.72 -1.79 -8.69
N GLY A 211 16.51 -1.74 -9.76
CA GLY A 211 16.08 -2.13 -11.10
C GLY A 211 15.88 -3.64 -11.31
N SER A 212 16.38 -4.49 -10.40
CA SER A 212 16.18 -5.94 -10.51
C SER A 212 14.78 -6.39 -10.13
N VAL A 213 14.05 -5.61 -9.31
CA VAL A 213 12.70 -5.95 -8.86
C VAL A 213 11.71 -5.77 -10.01
N SER A 214 11.30 -6.89 -10.59
CA SER A 214 10.29 -6.93 -11.65
C SER A 214 8.88 -7.00 -11.07
N SER A 215 7.91 -6.43 -11.79
CA SER A 215 6.48 -6.61 -11.49
C SER A 215 6.02 -8.07 -11.55
N SER A 216 6.82 -8.95 -12.14
CA SER A 216 6.51 -10.37 -12.30
C SER A 216 7.14 -11.27 -11.24
N PHE A 217 7.90 -10.72 -10.28
CA PHE A 217 8.56 -11.49 -9.22
C PHE A 217 7.60 -12.45 -8.54
N GLN A 218 7.98 -13.73 -8.58
CA GLN A 218 7.36 -14.83 -7.86
C GLN A 218 8.11 -15.12 -6.56
N ALA A 219 7.64 -16.12 -5.80
CA ALA A 219 8.22 -16.44 -4.51
C ALA A 219 9.73 -16.79 -4.58
N LYS A 220 10.18 -17.43 -5.67
CA LYS A 220 11.60 -17.73 -5.90
C LYS A 220 12.42 -16.46 -6.07
N ASP A 221 11.98 -15.55 -6.93
CA ASP A 221 12.70 -14.30 -7.21
C ASP A 221 12.81 -13.44 -5.96
N TRP A 222 11.75 -13.38 -5.15
CA TRP A 222 11.78 -12.68 -3.86
C TRP A 222 12.73 -13.32 -2.86
N LYS A 223 12.80 -14.65 -2.79
CA LYS A 223 13.77 -15.33 -1.92
C LYS A 223 15.21 -15.02 -2.31
N GLU A 224 15.53 -15.11 -3.60
CA GLU A 224 16.87 -14.78 -4.12
C GLU A 224 17.22 -13.31 -3.85
N PHE A 225 16.26 -12.41 -4.05
CA PHE A 225 16.42 -10.99 -3.73
C PHE A 225 16.70 -10.75 -2.24
N LEU A 226 15.93 -11.39 -1.34
CA LEU A 226 16.09 -11.23 0.10
C LEU A 226 17.39 -11.86 0.59
N GLU A 227 17.76 -13.05 0.12
CA GLU A 227 19.02 -13.70 0.48
C GLU A 227 20.22 -12.82 0.11
N LYS A 228 20.21 -12.24 -1.09
CA LYS A 228 21.27 -11.33 -1.55
C LYS A 228 21.35 -10.04 -0.72
N ASN A 229 20.21 -9.45 -0.37
CA ASN A 229 20.16 -8.08 0.17
C ASN A 229 19.97 -7.99 1.69
N VAL A 230 19.54 -9.07 2.33
CA VAL A 230 19.33 -9.19 3.78
C VAL A 230 20.31 -10.21 4.39
N GLY A 231 20.64 -11.27 3.65
CA GLY A 231 21.42 -12.41 4.13
C GLY A 231 20.58 -13.68 4.30
N PRO A 232 21.17 -14.79 4.79
CA PRO A 232 20.43 -16.02 5.02
C PRO A 232 19.33 -15.82 6.07
N PRO A 233 18.19 -16.51 5.96
CA PRO A 233 17.09 -16.37 6.92
C PRO A 233 17.52 -16.83 8.32
N ALA A 234 16.90 -16.26 9.36
CA ALA A 234 17.29 -16.52 10.75
C ALA A 234 17.23 -18.01 11.12
N SER A 235 16.33 -18.77 10.49
CA SER A 235 16.19 -20.22 10.66
C SER A 235 17.32 -21.05 10.02
N ALA A 236 18.13 -20.46 9.13
CA ALA A 236 19.26 -21.12 8.48
C ALA A 236 20.60 -20.88 9.20
N VAL A 237 20.64 -19.94 10.16
CA VAL A 237 21.82 -19.73 11.01
C VAL A 237 21.77 -20.77 12.14
N ALA A 238 22.34 -21.95 11.89
CA ALA A 238 22.47 -22.99 12.90
C ALA A 238 23.11 -22.43 14.17
N ALA A 239 22.52 -22.74 15.34
CA ALA A 239 23.10 -22.39 16.63
C ALA A 239 24.56 -22.87 16.66
N PRO A 240 25.52 -22.04 17.14
CA PRO A 240 26.90 -22.47 17.24
C PRO A 240 26.94 -23.75 18.07
N THR A 241 27.40 -24.84 17.47
CA THR A 241 27.70 -26.09 18.18
C THR A 241 28.67 -25.74 19.29
N THR A 242 28.17 -25.70 20.53
CA THR A 242 29.01 -25.65 21.73
C THR A 242 29.82 -26.94 21.73
N SER A 243 31.03 -26.89 21.16
CA SER A 243 32.01 -27.94 21.37
C SER A 243 32.36 -27.91 22.86
N ASN A 244 31.78 -28.83 23.62
CA ASN A 244 32.27 -29.16 24.95
C ASN A 244 33.69 -29.72 24.78
N GLY A 245 34.68 -28.85 24.97
CA GLY A 245 36.07 -29.25 25.15
C GLY A 245 36.22 -29.80 26.56
N GLN A 246 36.59 -31.10 26.61
CA GLN A 246 37.09 -31.82 27.78
C GLN A 246 38.37 -31.20 28.32
#